data_AF-A0A7Y7YDC4-F1
#
_entry.id   AF-A0A7Y7YDC4-F1
#
_cell.length_a   1.000
_cell.length_b   1.000
_cell.length_c   1.000
_cell.angle_alpha   90.00
_cell.angle_beta   90.00
_cell.angle_gamma   90.00
#
_symmetry.space_group_name_H-M   'P 1'
#
loop_
_entity.id
_entity.type
_entity.pdbx_description
1 polymer ?
#
loop_
_entity_poly.entity_id
_entity_poly.type
_entity_poly.pdbx_seq_one_letter_code
_entity_poly.pdbx_strand_id
1 'polypeptide(L)'
;MSQLKMQGIQRQTLDYSCGAAALSLLLNRYLDDPVTEAQILADIVLRLPESERLERVTDGFSMLDLKSAAENLGYTADGVLLPPQAVHALKGPVIILLHRKQLNHFVVLKGVGQGRAFLADPARGHLRMPLHQLLREWQGETLMVSREGFGLPDQHPLGIPARHYLSPETDTVRVLQGLSRP
;
A
#
# COMPACT_ATOMS: atom_id res chain seq x y z
N MET A 1 -18.87 -8.82 -7.77
CA MET A 1 -17.85 -8.05 -8.53
C MET A 1 -16.72 -7.46 -7.67
N SER A 2 -16.90 -7.20 -6.36
CA SER A 2 -15.86 -6.59 -5.48
C SER A 2 -14.69 -7.51 -5.09
N GLN A 3 -14.88 -8.83 -5.00
CA GLN A 3 -13.89 -9.75 -4.41
C GLN A 3 -12.60 -9.95 -5.23
N LEU A 4 -12.67 -9.90 -6.57
CA LEU A 4 -11.48 -10.08 -7.43
C LEU A 4 -10.43 -8.97 -7.24
N LYS A 5 -10.86 -7.72 -6.97
CA LYS A 5 -9.95 -6.60 -6.72
C LYS A 5 -9.26 -6.68 -5.36
N MET A 6 -9.87 -7.38 -4.39
CA MET A 6 -9.40 -7.49 -3.01
C MET A 6 -8.54 -8.75 -2.78
N GLN A 7 -8.20 -9.51 -3.83
CA GLN A 7 -7.50 -10.79 -3.67
C GLN A 7 -6.19 -10.61 -2.90
N GLY A 8 -6.08 -11.23 -1.72
CA GLY A 8 -4.90 -11.11 -0.87
C GLY A 8 -4.67 -9.72 -0.24
N ILE A 9 -5.70 -8.86 -0.23
CA ILE A 9 -5.73 -7.59 0.49
C ILE A 9 -6.81 -7.68 1.57
N GLN A 10 -6.42 -7.48 2.83
CA GLN A 10 -7.38 -7.27 3.90
C GLN A 10 -7.93 -5.85 3.80
N ARG A 11 -9.26 -5.71 3.73
CA ARG A 11 -9.90 -4.40 3.65
C ARG A 11 -9.78 -3.68 4.99
N GLN A 12 -9.44 -2.38 4.92
CA GLN A 12 -9.39 -1.54 6.12
C GLN A 12 -10.74 -1.51 6.85
N THR A 13 -10.69 -1.44 8.18
CA THR A 13 -11.91 -1.50 9.00
C THR A 13 -12.46 -0.12 9.38
N LEU A 14 -11.63 0.93 9.33
CA LEU A 14 -11.98 2.30 9.74
C LEU A 14 -11.55 3.28 8.64
N ASP A 15 -12.20 4.44 8.54
CA ASP A 15 -11.90 5.42 7.49
C ASP A 15 -10.48 6.01 7.64
N TYR A 16 -10.02 6.18 8.88
CA TYR A 16 -8.71 6.75 9.22
C TYR A 16 -7.58 5.72 9.34
N SER A 17 -7.87 4.41 9.22
CA SER A 17 -6.89 3.33 9.43
C SER A 17 -6.15 2.90 8.16
N CYS A 18 -6.29 3.63 7.04
CA CYS A 18 -5.65 3.27 5.77
C CYS A 18 -4.14 3.04 5.89
N GLY A 19 -3.43 3.82 6.73
CA GLY A 19 -2.01 3.64 7.02
C GLY A 19 -1.69 2.33 7.73
N ALA A 20 -2.44 2.00 8.79
CA ALA A 20 -2.26 0.75 9.53
C ALA A 20 -2.59 -0.47 8.66
N ALA A 21 -3.64 -0.38 7.84
CA ALA A 21 -4.01 -1.44 6.91
C ALA A 21 -2.98 -1.60 5.77
N ALA A 22 -2.40 -0.50 5.26
CA ALA A 22 -1.32 -0.55 4.27
C ALA A 22 -0.05 -1.17 4.85
N LEU A 23 0.30 -0.86 6.09
CA LEU A 23 1.42 -1.46 6.78
C LEU A 23 1.20 -2.96 7.01
N SER A 24 0.05 -3.35 7.57
CA SER A 24 -0.34 -4.76 7.71
C SER A 24 -0.23 -5.50 6.37
N LEU A 25 -0.77 -4.92 5.30
CA LEU A 25 -0.70 -5.50 3.96
C LEU A 25 0.74 -5.73 3.49
N LEU A 26 1.62 -4.73 3.67
CA LEU A 26 3.03 -4.86 3.30
C LEU A 26 3.70 -5.99 4.10
N LEU A 27 3.53 -6.00 5.42
CA LEU A 27 4.15 -7.01 6.30
C LEU A 27 3.70 -8.43 5.94
N ASN A 28 2.39 -8.64 5.73
CA ASN A 28 1.83 -9.96 5.40
C ASN A 28 2.22 -10.43 4.01
N ARG A 29 2.23 -9.54 3.03
CA ARG A 29 2.33 -9.92 1.61
C ARG A 29 3.72 -9.72 1.02
N TYR A 30 4.63 -9.11 1.76
CA TYR A 30 6.03 -8.94 1.37
C TYR A 30 7.01 -9.58 2.36
N LEU A 31 6.80 -9.38 3.68
CA LEU A 31 7.70 -9.91 4.71
C LEU A 31 7.24 -11.25 5.32
N ASP A 32 6.15 -11.81 4.79
CA ASP A 32 5.55 -13.08 5.23
C ASP A 32 5.27 -13.12 6.74
N ASP A 33 4.83 -11.98 7.30
CA ASP A 33 4.60 -11.81 8.73
C ASP A 33 3.11 -11.47 9.01
N PRO A 34 2.37 -12.31 9.75
CA PRO A 34 0.92 -12.19 9.89
C PRO A 34 0.47 -11.09 10.87
N VAL A 35 0.92 -9.85 10.67
CA VAL A 35 0.56 -8.70 11.49
C VAL A 35 -0.77 -8.10 11.05
N THR A 36 -1.71 -7.93 11.97
CA THR A 36 -3.05 -7.40 11.67
C THR A 36 -3.12 -5.87 11.75
N GLU A 37 -4.09 -5.27 11.04
CA GLU A 37 -4.43 -3.85 11.17
C GLU A 37 -4.70 -3.47 12.64
N ALA A 38 -5.43 -4.31 13.37
CA ALA A 38 -5.78 -4.07 14.78
C ALA A 38 -4.54 -4.01 15.70
N GLN A 39 -3.53 -4.86 15.47
CA GLN A 39 -2.28 -4.82 16.24
C GLN A 39 -1.51 -3.51 16.01
N ILE A 40 -1.43 -3.05 14.75
CA ILE A 40 -0.75 -1.79 14.41
C ILE A 40 -1.52 -0.60 14.99
N LEU A 41 -2.86 -0.60 14.87
CA LEU A 41 -3.69 0.44 15.47
C LEU A 41 -3.52 0.49 16.98
N ALA A 42 -3.50 -0.66 17.66
CA ALA A 42 -3.30 -0.73 19.09
C ALA A 42 -1.94 -0.15 19.51
N ASP A 43 -0.85 -0.50 18.80
CA ASP A 43 0.47 0.09 19.08
C ASP A 43 0.44 1.62 18.97
N ILE A 44 -0.13 2.17 17.89
CA ILE A 44 -0.16 3.61 17.67
C ILE A 44 -0.99 4.29 18.76
N VAL A 45 -2.22 3.81 18.99
CA VAL A 45 -3.17 4.44 19.92
C VAL A 45 -2.67 4.38 21.36
N LEU A 46 -2.03 3.29 21.79
CA LEU A 46 -1.52 3.15 23.16
C LEU A 46 -0.37 4.10 23.49
N ARG A 47 0.35 4.60 22.48
CA ARG A 47 1.47 5.54 22.65
C ARG A 47 1.05 7.01 22.60
N LEU A 48 -0.11 7.30 22.02
CA LEU A 48 -0.57 8.67 21.83
C LEU A 48 -1.30 9.21 23.07
N PRO A 49 -1.03 10.46 23.48
CA PRO A 49 -1.88 11.14 24.45
C PRO A 49 -3.31 11.29 23.90
N GLU A 50 -4.28 11.45 24.80
CA GLU A 50 -5.70 11.51 24.43
C GLU A 50 -6.03 12.60 23.40
N SER A 51 -5.39 13.76 23.51
CA SER A 51 -5.55 14.87 22.56
C SER A 51 -5.13 14.49 21.14
N GLU A 52 -4.00 13.80 20.99
CA GLU A 52 -3.51 13.36 19.68
C GLU A 52 -4.33 12.19 19.12
N ARG A 53 -4.86 11.31 19.97
CA ARG A 53 -5.75 10.23 19.53
C ARG A 53 -6.96 10.78 18.78
N LEU A 54 -7.57 11.85 19.29
CA LEU A 54 -8.74 12.47 18.66
C LEU A 54 -8.38 13.12 17.31
N GLU A 55 -7.20 13.74 17.21
CA GLU A 55 -6.66 14.28 15.97
C GLU A 55 -6.52 13.17 14.91
N ARG A 56 -5.91 12.02 15.24
CA ARG A 56 -5.72 10.92 14.29
C ARG A 56 -7.02 10.27 13.82
N VAL A 57 -8.06 10.27 14.64
CA VAL A 57 -9.39 9.80 14.22
C VAL A 57 -9.98 10.72 13.13
N THR A 58 -9.63 12.01 13.16
CA THR A 58 -10.15 13.02 12.22
C THR A 58 -9.27 13.12 10.97
N ASP A 59 -7.96 13.20 11.15
CA ASP A 59 -6.99 13.53 10.10
C ASP A 59 -6.27 12.30 9.52
N GLY A 60 -6.39 11.14 10.17
CA GLY A 60 -5.65 9.93 9.84
C GLY A 60 -4.31 9.81 10.56
N PHE A 61 -3.70 8.64 10.46
CA PHE A 61 -2.35 8.42 10.97
C PHE A 61 -1.29 9.08 10.09
N SER A 62 -0.26 9.64 10.73
CA SER A 62 0.89 10.22 10.05
C SER A 62 1.89 9.14 9.63
N MET A 63 2.81 9.49 8.71
CA MET A 63 3.91 8.59 8.35
C MET A 63 4.83 8.28 9.53
N LEU A 64 4.99 9.23 10.46
CA LEU A 64 5.78 9.04 11.68
C LEU A 64 5.16 7.97 12.60
N ASP A 65 3.83 7.92 12.67
CA ASP A 65 3.13 6.89 13.44
C ASP A 65 3.38 5.51 12.88
N LEU A 66 3.29 5.38 11.55
CA LEU A 66 3.52 4.13 10.85
C LEU A 66 4.98 3.67 10.98
N LYS A 67 5.94 4.59 10.87
CA LYS A 67 7.36 4.31 11.12
C LYS A 67 7.56 3.80 12.54
N SER A 68 7.06 4.53 13.54
CA SER A 68 7.23 4.17 14.95
C SER A 68 6.59 2.82 15.27
N ALA A 69 5.40 2.55 14.71
CA ALA A 69 4.72 1.26 14.89
C ALA A 69 5.48 0.10 14.25
N ALA A 70 6.03 0.29 13.04
CA ALA A 70 6.87 -0.71 12.40
C ALA A 70 8.15 -0.98 13.22
N GLU A 71 8.80 0.07 13.73
CA GLU A 71 10.00 -0.06 14.57
C GLU A 71 9.72 -0.83 15.87
N ASN A 72 8.60 -0.54 16.52
CA ASN A 72 8.18 -1.26 17.74
C ASN A 72 7.86 -2.73 17.51
N LEU A 73 7.39 -3.08 16.31
CA LEU A 73 7.17 -4.46 15.90
C LEU A 73 8.47 -5.18 15.50
N GLY A 74 9.62 -4.51 15.56
CA GLY A 74 10.94 -5.08 15.29
C GLY A 74 11.39 -4.97 13.83
N TYR A 75 10.74 -4.11 13.04
CA TYR A 75 11.17 -3.84 11.66
C TYR A 75 12.08 -2.60 11.60
N THR A 76 12.91 -2.52 10.56
CA THR A 76 13.59 -1.28 10.20
C THR A 76 12.67 -0.49 9.27
N ALA A 77 12.34 0.75 9.64
CA ALA A 77 11.44 1.60 8.86
C ALA A 77 12.04 2.98 8.57
N ASP A 78 12.14 3.33 7.29
CA ASP A 78 12.74 4.58 6.82
C ASP A 78 11.71 5.43 6.08
N GLY A 79 11.41 6.60 6.64
CA GLY A 79 10.62 7.64 5.99
C GLY A 79 11.53 8.51 5.13
N VAL A 80 11.29 8.55 3.83
CA VAL A 80 12.11 9.29 2.87
C VAL A 80 11.25 10.08 1.88
N LEU A 81 11.83 11.15 1.33
CA LEU A 81 11.28 11.86 0.17
C LEU A 81 11.98 11.36 -1.09
N LEU A 82 11.28 10.52 -1.85
CA LEU A 82 11.78 10.02 -3.12
C LEU A 82 11.49 11.02 -4.25
N PRO A 83 12.47 11.34 -5.10
CA PRO A 83 12.17 12.09 -6.30
C PRO A 83 11.27 11.23 -7.22
N PRO A 84 10.31 11.84 -7.95
CA PRO A 84 9.38 11.12 -8.84
C PRO A 84 10.04 10.10 -9.76
N GLN A 85 11.26 10.38 -10.22
CA GLN A 85 12.01 9.53 -11.14
C GLN A 85 12.54 8.25 -10.46
N ALA A 86 12.77 8.26 -9.15
CA ALA A 86 13.26 7.12 -8.38
C ALA A 86 12.23 5.98 -8.30
N VAL A 87 10.97 6.23 -8.66
CA VAL A 87 9.91 5.21 -8.70
C VAL A 87 10.27 4.01 -9.59
N HIS A 88 11.09 4.24 -10.63
CA HIS A 88 11.58 3.19 -11.53
C HIS A 88 12.72 2.36 -10.93
N ALA A 89 13.40 2.86 -9.90
CA ALA A 89 14.52 2.20 -9.24
C ALA A 89 14.11 1.42 -7.98
N LEU A 90 12.82 1.46 -7.62
CA LEU A 90 12.29 0.70 -6.48
C LEU A 90 12.47 -0.80 -6.72
N LYS A 91 13.17 -1.46 -5.80
CA LYS A 91 13.46 -2.90 -5.83
C LYS A 91 12.40 -3.75 -5.12
N GLY A 92 11.40 -3.12 -4.52
CA GLY A 92 10.35 -3.78 -3.76
C GLY A 92 9.18 -2.83 -3.51
N PRO A 93 8.08 -3.37 -2.96
CA PRO A 93 6.92 -2.57 -2.60
C PRO A 93 7.23 -1.61 -1.46
N VAL A 94 6.66 -0.41 -1.52
CA VAL A 94 6.82 0.64 -0.49
C VAL A 94 5.46 1.24 -0.16
N ILE A 95 5.33 1.82 1.02
CA ILE A 95 4.11 2.57 1.39
C ILE A 95 4.31 4.02 0.95
N ILE A 96 3.34 4.60 0.26
CA ILE A 96 3.37 6.00 -0.19
C ILE A 96 2.16 6.76 0.34
N LEU A 97 2.33 8.07 0.50
CA LEU A 97 1.26 9.00 0.82
C LEU A 97 0.68 9.62 -0.44
N LEU A 98 -0.62 9.43 -0.67
CA LEU A 98 -1.34 10.13 -1.74
C LEU A 98 -2.08 11.33 -1.16
N HIS A 99 -1.77 12.52 -1.66
CA HIS A 99 -2.46 13.77 -1.37
C HIS A 99 -3.74 13.86 -2.19
N ARG A 100 -4.88 13.65 -1.55
CA ARG A 100 -6.22 13.77 -2.18
C ARG A 100 -7.02 14.87 -1.50
N LYS A 101 -8.02 15.39 -2.21
CA LYS A 101 -8.81 16.56 -1.79
C LYS A 101 -9.54 16.41 -0.44
N GLN A 102 -9.88 15.19 -0.03
CA GLN A 102 -10.62 14.96 1.21
C GLN A 102 -9.68 14.68 2.39
N LEU A 103 -8.84 13.65 2.25
CA LEU A 103 -7.92 13.18 3.29
C LEU A 103 -6.68 12.58 2.63
N ASN A 104 -5.58 12.60 3.37
CA ASN A 104 -4.36 11.86 3.04
C ASN A 104 -4.64 10.36 2.99
N HIS A 105 -4.13 9.67 1.96
CA HIS A 105 -4.44 8.26 1.73
C HIS A 105 -3.18 7.43 1.55
N PHE A 106 -2.95 6.47 2.46
CA PHE A 106 -1.82 5.56 2.39
C PHE A 106 -2.16 4.34 1.54
N VAL A 107 -1.24 4.01 0.62
CA VAL A 107 -1.33 2.82 -0.23
C VAL A 107 0.03 2.16 -0.36
N VAL A 108 0.03 0.88 -0.72
CA VAL A 108 1.26 0.17 -1.07
C VAL A 108 1.51 0.36 -2.57
N LEU A 109 2.59 1.04 -2.93
CA LEU A 109 3.11 1.05 -4.29
C LEU A 109 3.90 -0.22 -4.54
N LYS A 110 3.41 -1.07 -5.43
CA LYS A 110 4.07 -2.31 -5.83
C LYS A 110 5.24 -2.06 -6.79
N GLY A 111 5.13 -0.98 -7.56
CA GLY A 111 6.10 -0.53 -8.53
C GLY A 111 5.42 0.02 -9.79
N VAL A 112 6.24 0.29 -10.81
CA VAL A 112 5.82 0.93 -12.06
C VAL A 112 6.26 0.12 -13.27
N GLY A 113 5.46 0.15 -14.33
CA GLY A 113 5.77 -0.53 -15.58
C GLY A 113 4.88 -0.06 -16.72
N GLN A 114 5.45 0.04 -17.93
CA GLN A 114 4.72 0.43 -19.15
C GLN A 114 3.90 1.72 -18.98
N GLY A 115 4.48 2.73 -18.31
CA GLY A 115 3.83 4.02 -18.06
C GLY A 115 2.67 3.98 -17.05
N ARG A 116 2.56 2.91 -16.24
CA ARG A 116 1.52 2.75 -15.22
C ARG A 116 2.11 2.44 -13.86
N ALA A 117 1.45 2.92 -12.82
CA ALA A 117 1.69 2.57 -11.43
C ALA A 117 0.73 1.47 -10.98
N PHE A 118 1.26 0.52 -10.22
CA PHE A 118 0.50 -0.59 -9.65
C PHE A 118 0.45 -0.43 -8.14
N LEU A 119 -0.76 -0.29 -7.61
CA LEU A 119 -0.99 -0.01 -6.19
C LEU A 119 -1.81 -1.15 -5.57
N ALA A 120 -1.58 -1.42 -4.30
CA ALA A 120 -2.51 -2.14 -3.45
C ALA A 120 -3.08 -1.17 -2.41
N ASP A 121 -4.36 -0.87 -2.56
CA ASP A 121 -5.12 0.08 -1.76
C ASP A 121 -5.99 -0.71 -0.77
N PRO A 122 -5.82 -0.55 0.56
CA PRO A 122 -6.64 -1.26 1.55
C PRO A 122 -8.15 -0.98 1.45
N ALA A 123 -8.57 0.16 0.92
CA ALA A 123 -10.00 0.46 0.73
C ALA A 123 -10.53 -0.14 -0.60
N ARG A 124 -9.73 -0.04 -1.67
CA ARG A 124 -10.20 -0.23 -3.05
C ARG A 124 -9.62 -1.45 -3.78
N GLY A 125 -8.50 -1.97 -3.31
CA GLY A 125 -7.85 -3.19 -3.77
C GLY A 125 -6.68 -2.95 -4.68
N HIS A 126 -6.41 -3.92 -5.54
CA HIS A 126 -5.41 -3.77 -6.60
C HIS A 126 -5.88 -2.70 -7.58
N LEU A 127 -5.13 -1.59 -7.62
CA LEU A 127 -5.38 -0.47 -8.51
C LEU A 127 -4.25 -0.35 -9.52
N ARG A 128 -4.62 0.14 -10.70
CA ARG A 128 -3.68 0.52 -11.75
C ARG A 128 -4.06 1.90 -12.24
N MET A 129 -3.09 2.79 -12.29
CA MET A 129 -3.31 4.15 -12.82
C MET A 129 -2.16 4.59 -13.72
N PRO A 130 -2.39 5.56 -14.62
CA PRO A 130 -1.31 6.16 -15.38
C PRO A 130 -0.24 6.75 -14.46
N LEU A 131 1.03 6.59 -14.81
CA LEU A 131 2.14 7.08 -13.99
C LEU A 131 2.03 8.60 -13.76
N HIS A 132 1.68 9.36 -14.80
CA HIS A 132 1.49 10.80 -14.68
C HIS A 132 0.40 11.19 -13.66
N GLN A 133 -0.58 10.32 -13.40
CA GLN A 133 -1.60 10.58 -12.39
C GLN A 133 -1.03 10.36 -10.99
N LEU A 134 -0.29 9.27 -10.80
CA LEU A 134 0.44 9.03 -9.54
C LEU A 134 1.33 10.25 -9.21
N LEU A 135 2.10 10.74 -10.18
CA LEU A 135 3.02 11.86 -9.97
C LEU A 135 2.34 13.21 -9.67
N ARG A 136 1.01 13.32 -9.85
CA ARG A 136 0.24 14.48 -9.39
C ARG A 136 -0.28 14.33 -7.97
N GLU A 137 -0.53 13.10 -7.54
CA GLU A 137 -1.09 12.78 -6.22
C GLU A 137 0.00 12.47 -5.19
N TRP A 138 1.24 12.17 -5.60
CA TRP A 138 2.34 11.76 -4.73
C TRP A 138 3.52 12.74 -4.85
N GLN A 139 3.92 13.34 -3.73
CA GLN A 139 5.01 14.33 -3.68
C GLN A 139 6.36 13.74 -3.26
N GLY A 140 6.43 12.41 -3.11
CA GLY A 140 7.65 11.66 -2.80
C GLY A 140 7.66 11.02 -1.42
N GLU A 141 6.74 11.36 -0.54
CA GLU A 141 6.66 10.80 0.81
C GLU A 141 6.48 9.29 0.73
N THR A 142 7.47 8.57 1.24
CA THR A 142 7.58 7.13 1.14
C THR A 142 8.06 6.55 2.45
N LEU A 143 7.42 5.48 2.88
CA LEU A 143 7.87 4.65 3.97
C LEU A 143 8.36 3.30 3.41
N MET A 144 9.64 3.04 3.63
CA MET A 144 10.27 1.74 3.36
C MET A 144 10.29 0.94 4.64
N VAL A 145 9.95 -0.35 4.57
CA VAL A 145 9.97 -1.24 5.74
C VAL A 145 10.73 -2.51 5.36
N SER A 146 11.64 -2.94 6.22
CA SER A 146 12.47 -4.12 6.03
C SER A 146 12.69 -4.86 7.35
N ARG A 147 13.15 -6.11 7.27
CA ARG A 147 13.52 -6.93 8.42
C ARG A 147 14.94 -7.45 8.22
N GLU A 148 15.78 -7.32 9.24
CA GLU A 148 17.15 -7.83 9.19
C GLU A 148 17.15 -9.33 8.84
N GLY A 149 18.06 -9.74 7.95
CA GLY A 149 18.18 -11.13 7.50
C GLY A 149 17.12 -11.62 6.50
N PHE A 150 16.05 -10.86 6.23
CA PHE A 150 15.02 -11.28 5.25
C PHE A 150 15.43 -11.05 3.79
N GLY A 151 16.18 -9.97 3.53
CA GLY A 151 16.58 -9.58 2.17
C GLY A 151 15.41 -9.02 1.33
N LEU A 152 15.57 -9.00 0.01
CA LEU A 152 14.54 -8.59 -0.94
C LEU A 152 14.10 -9.84 -1.74
N PRO A 153 12.91 -10.41 -1.48
CA PRO A 153 12.46 -11.60 -2.19
C PRO A 153 12.17 -11.30 -3.67
N ASP A 154 12.67 -12.13 -4.57
CA ASP A 154 12.42 -12.03 -6.02
C ASP A 154 10.96 -12.31 -6.38
N GLN A 155 10.29 -13.19 -5.62
CA GLN A 155 8.88 -13.54 -5.81
C GLN A 155 8.09 -13.21 -4.55
N HIS A 156 7.06 -12.39 -4.70
CA HIS A 156 6.17 -12.05 -3.61
C HIS A 156 4.76 -11.73 -4.13
N PRO A 157 3.71 -11.93 -3.33
CA PRO A 157 2.32 -11.65 -3.72
C PRO A 157 1.99 -10.22 -4.15
N LEU A 158 2.83 -9.25 -3.78
CA LEU A 158 2.72 -7.85 -4.22
C LEU A 158 3.44 -7.57 -5.55
N GLY A 159 3.90 -8.59 -6.27
CA GLY A 159 4.52 -8.40 -7.59
C GLY A 159 3.60 -7.73 -8.61
N ILE A 160 4.22 -7.05 -9.58
CA ILE A 160 3.50 -6.51 -10.74
C ILE A 160 3.18 -7.68 -11.69
N PRO A 161 1.93 -7.86 -12.14
CA PRO A 161 1.59 -8.95 -13.05
C PRO A 161 2.33 -8.80 -14.38
N ALA A 162 2.81 -9.92 -14.94
CA ALA A 162 3.54 -9.96 -16.20
C ALA A 162 2.69 -9.41 -17.37
N ARG A 163 3.37 -8.99 -18.47
CA ARG A 163 2.99 -8.11 -19.60
C ARG A 163 1.56 -8.15 -20.20
N HIS A 164 0.68 -9.05 -19.78
CA HIS A 164 -0.69 -9.21 -20.27
C HIS A 164 -1.78 -9.07 -19.19
N TYR A 165 -1.55 -8.29 -18.12
CA TYR A 165 -2.63 -7.99 -17.17
C TYR A 165 -3.68 -7.07 -17.81
N LEU A 166 -4.67 -7.71 -18.45
CA LEU A 166 -5.96 -7.13 -18.73
C LEU A 166 -6.55 -6.73 -17.39
N SER A 167 -7.06 -5.51 -17.28
CA SER A 167 -7.74 -5.12 -16.05
C SER A 167 -8.83 -6.17 -15.71
N PRO A 168 -9.15 -6.42 -14.43
CA PRO A 168 -10.23 -7.35 -14.07
C PRO A 168 -11.56 -6.98 -14.75
N GLU A 169 -11.81 -5.69 -14.97
CA GLU A 169 -12.96 -5.22 -15.77
C GLU A 169 -12.90 -5.67 -17.24
N THR A 170 -11.72 -5.66 -17.88
CA THR A 170 -11.54 -6.10 -19.27
C THR A 170 -11.63 -7.62 -19.39
N ASP A 171 -11.10 -8.36 -18.41
CA ASP A 171 -11.25 -9.82 -18.34
C ASP A 171 -12.71 -10.22 -18.10
N THR A 172 -13.42 -9.50 -17.22
CA THR A 172 -14.85 -9.75 -16.98
C THR A 172 -15.66 -9.46 -18.25
N VAL A 173 -15.37 -8.36 -18.97
CA VAL A 173 -16.02 -8.05 -20.24
C VAL A 173 -15.71 -9.11 -21.31
N ARG A 174 -14.46 -9.58 -21.42
CA ARG A 174 -14.09 -10.64 -22.38
C ARG A 174 -14.77 -11.97 -22.07
N VAL A 175 -14.84 -12.34 -20.79
CA VAL A 175 -15.55 -13.55 -20.34
C VAL A 175 -17.05 -13.44 -20.61
N LEU A 176 -17.66 -12.28 -20.35
CA LEU A 176 -19.07 -12.01 -20.68
C LEU A 176 -19.32 -11.97 -22.19
N GLN A 177 -18.32 -11.62 -22.99
CA GLN A 177 -18.37 -11.59 -24.46
C GLN A 177 -17.93 -12.90 -25.14
N GLY A 178 -17.62 -13.96 -24.37
CA GLY A 178 -17.24 -15.27 -24.91
C GLY A 178 -15.90 -15.30 -25.64
N LEU A 179 -15.02 -14.31 -25.43
CA LEU A 179 -13.72 -14.24 -26.09
C LEU A 179 -12.69 -15.06 -25.30
N SER A 180 -12.17 -16.14 -25.91
CA SER A 180 -11.18 -17.02 -25.28
C SER A 180 -9.81 -16.35 -25.14
N ARG A 181 -9.05 -16.78 -24.11
CA ARG A 181 -7.66 -16.36 -23.87
C ARG A 181 -6.75 -16.83 -25.02
N PRO A 182 -5.78 -16.01 -25.46
CA PRO A 182 -4.75 -16.45 -26.41
C PRO A 182 -3.79 -17.47 -25.76
#